data_AF-A0A849QX51-F1
#
_entry.id   AF-A0A849QX51-F1
#
_cell.length_a   1.000
_cell.length_b   1.000
_cell.length_c   1.000
_cell.angle_alpha   90.00
_cell.angle_beta   90.00
_cell.angle_gamma   90.00
#
_symmetry.space_group_name_H-M   'P 1'
#
loop_
_entity.id
_entity.type
_entity.pdbx_description
1 polymer ?
#
loop_
_entity_poly.entity_id
_entity_poly.type
_entity_poly.pdbx_seq_one_letter_code
_entity_poly.pdbx_strand_id
1 'polypeptide(L)' 'MPSDMRTRIDLYGKSFNWITRKDATNAGDTVTLEIDIDQPGWYYIGISDIEGQAHNVEYAFKVLLV' A
#
# COMPACT_ATOMS: atom_id res chain seq x y z
N MET A 1 -8.75 0.78 -8.96
CA MET A 1 -9.14 1.06 -7.57
C MET A 1 -10.60 1.46 -7.55
N PRO A 2 -11.36 1.28 -6.45
CA PRO A 2 -12.66 1.94 -6.29
C PRO A 2 -12.50 3.44 -6.55
N SER A 3 -13.46 4.07 -7.24
CA SER A 3 -13.32 5.44 -7.75
C SER A 3 -13.24 6.51 -6.66
N ASP A 4 -13.76 6.20 -5.48
CA ASP A 4 -13.79 7.02 -4.27
C ASP A 4 -12.65 6.68 -3.29
N MET A 5 -12.01 5.52 -3.43
CA MET A 5 -10.88 5.13 -2.59
C MET A 5 -9.64 5.96 -2.93
N ARG A 6 -9.09 6.65 -1.94
CA ARG A 6 -7.76 7.26 -2.05
C ARG A 6 -6.74 6.37 -1.36
N THR A 7 -6.19 5.42 -2.12
CA THR A 7 -5.38 4.33 -1.59
C THR A 7 -4.08 4.80 -0.95
N ARG A 8 -3.72 4.17 0.17
CA ARG A 8 -2.44 4.26 0.85
C ARG A 8 -1.81 2.89 0.97
N ILE A 9 -0.53 2.81 0.62
CA ILE A 9 0.34 1.67 0.87
C ILE A 9 1.30 2.04 1.97
N ASP A 10 1.31 1.28 3.07
CA ASP A 10 2.33 1.33 4.12
C ASP A 10 3.20 0.08 4.04
N LEU A 11 4.51 0.26 4.24
CA LEU A 11 5.47 -0.83 4.41
C LEU A 11 5.97 -0.85 5.86
N TYR A 12 5.96 -2.04 6.45
CA TYR A 12 6.45 -2.29 7.79
C TYR A 12 7.53 -3.38 7.79
N GLY A 13 8.48 -3.27 8.71
CA GLY A 13 9.48 -4.30 8.98
C GLY A 13 8.97 -5.41 9.90
N LYS A 14 9.85 -6.37 10.21
CA LYS A 14 9.56 -7.59 11.01
C LYS A 14 8.80 -7.33 12.32
N SER A 15 9.05 -6.20 12.99
CA SER A 15 8.43 -5.87 14.28
C SER A 15 7.27 -4.90 14.14
N PHE A 16 6.63 -4.84 12.96
CA PHE A 16 5.62 -3.84 12.60
C PHE A 16 6.10 -2.39 12.72
N ASN A 17 7.42 -2.17 12.71
CA ASN A 17 7.97 -0.82 12.64
C ASN A 17 7.68 -0.24 11.26
N TRP A 18 7.15 0.98 11.23
CA TRP A 18 6.90 1.70 9.98
C TRP A 18 8.22 1.98 9.26
N ILE A 19 8.27 1.71 7.95
CA ILE A 19 9.43 1.98 7.07
C ILE A 19 9.11 3.14 6.15
N THR A 20 8.03 3.03 5.37
CA THR A 20 7.64 4.05 4.39
C THR A 20 6.17 3.96 4.01
N ARG A 21 5.71 4.94 3.24
CA ARG A 21 4.34 5.09 2.76
C ARG A 21 4.29 5.65 1.34
N LYS A 22 3.29 5.24 0.57
CA LYS A 22 2.86 5.92 -0.65
C LYS A 22 1.36 6.13 -0.64
N ASP A 23 0.96 7.38 -0.88
CA ASP A 23 -0.44 7.78 -1.02
C ASP A 23 -0.77 8.01 -2.50
N ALA A 24 -1.99 7.64 -2.89
CA ALA A 24 -2.56 7.99 -4.19
C ALA A 24 -2.79 9.51 -4.27
N THR A 25 -2.48 10.11 -5.43
CA THR A 25 -2.67 11.55 -5.63
C THR A 25 -4.15 11.89 -5.57
N ASN A 26 -4.98 11.18 -6.34
CA ASN A 26 -6.43 11.33 -6.38
C ASN A 26 -7.13 10.01 -6.03
N ALA A 27 -8.42 10.10 -5.73
CA ALA A 27 -9.27 8.91 -5.56
C ALA A 27 -9.38 8.13 -6.88
N GLY A 28 -9.39 6.80 -6.81
CA GLY A 28 -9.43 5.92 -7.98
C GLY A 28 -8.08 5.70 -8.68
N ASP A 29 -7.06 6.49 -8.37
CA ASP A 29 -5.73 6.31 -8.94
C ASP A 29 -5.11 4.98 -8.49
N THR A 30 -4.45 4.29 -9.42
CA THR A 30 -3.56 3.19 -9.06
C THR A 30 -2.32 3.76 -8.38
N VAL A 31 -1.88 3.10 -7.30
CA VAL A 31 -0.69 3.51 -6.54
C VAL A 31 0.34 2.38 -6.54
N THR A 32 1.60 2.76 -6.72
CA THR A 32 2.76 1.86 -6.66
C THR A 32 3.76 2.41 -5.65
N LEU A 33 4.20 1.56 -4.72
CA LEU A 33 5.35 1.81 -3.85
C LEU A 33 6.54 1.00 -4.40
N GLU A 34 7.61 1.70 -4.76
CA GLU A 34 8.87 1.12 -5.21
C GLU A 34 9.95 1.42 -4.18
N ILE A 35 10.70 0.40 -3.77
CA ILE A 35 11.71 0.49 -2.72
C ILE A 35 12.78 -0.58 -2.89
N ASP A 36 14.04 -0.19 -2.67
CA ASP A 36 15.15 -1.11 -2.55
C ASP A 36 15.19 -1.70 -1.13
N ILE A 37 15.15 -3.03 -1.03
CA ILE A 37 15.25 -3.75 0.24
C ILE A 37 16.69 -4.23 0.42
N ASP A 38 17.38 -3.67 1.41
CA ASP A 38 18.80 -3.89 1.66
C ASP A 38 19.08 -5.08 2.58
N GLN A 39 18.10 -5.51 3.38
CA GLN A 39 18.21 -6.63 4.30
C GLN A 39 17.16 -7.71 4.02
N PRO A 40 17.56 -9.00 3.99
CA PRO A 40 16.58 -10.07 3.90
C PRO A 40 15.75 -10.14 5.19
N GLY A 41 14.44 -10.37 5.06
CA GLY A 41 13.57 -10.47 6.23
C GLY A 41 12.08 -10.49 5.90
N TRP A 42 11.28 -10.49 6.96
CA TRP A 42 9.83 -10.35 6.87
C TRP A 42 9.44 -8.88 6.78
N TYR A 43 8.57 -8.60 5.83
CA TYR A 43 7.95 -7.30 5.63
C TYR A 43 6.43 -7.47 5.58
N TYR A 44 5.72 -6.43 6.00
CA TYR A 44 4.26 -6.40 6.01
C TYR A 44 3.77 -5.18 5.25
N ILE A 45 2.68 -5.36 4.51
CA ILE A 45 2.11 -4.32 3.66
C ILE A 45 0.70 -4.01 4.18
N GLY A 46 0.48 -2.75 4.51
CA GLY A 46 -0.83 -2.21 4.84
C GLY A 46 -1.44 -1.55 3.61
N ILE A 47 -2.68 -1.90 3.28
CA ILE A 47 -3.47 -1.23 2.23
C ILE A 47 -4.69 -0.64 2.91
N SER A 48 -4.87 0.66 2.77
CA SER A 48 -5.97 1.39 3.39
C SER A 48 -6.49 2.47 2.45
N ASP A 49 -7.72 2.91 2.71
CA ASP A 49 -8.18 4.20 2.23
C ASP A 49 -7.72 5.27 3.23
N ILE A 50 -7.14 6.38 2.73
CA ILE A 50 -6.70 7.51 3.56
C ILE A 50 -7.89 8.11 4.32
N GLU A 51 -9.07 8.12 3.71
CA GLU A 51 -10.30 8.66 4.33
C GLU A 51 -11.05 7.62 5.18
N GLY A 52 -10.50 6.40 5.32
CA GLY A 52 -11.05 5.36 6.18
C GLY A 52 -12.39 4.77 5.73
N GLN A 53 -12.73 4.90 4.44
CA GLN A 53 -13.99 4.38 3.90
C GLN A 53 -13.93 2.87 3.67
N ALA A 54 -15.11 2.25 3.74
CA ALA A 54 -15.30 0.87 3.36
C ALA A 54 -15.79 0.79 1.90
N HIS A 55 -15.28 -0.20 1.17
CA HIS A 55 -15.50 -0.36 -0.27
C HIS A 55 -16.13 -1.72 -0.57
N ASN A 56 -17.13 -1.75 -1.46
CA ASN A 56 -17.77 -2.97 -1.95
C ASN A 56 -17.35 -3.36 -3.37
N VAL A 57 -16.39 -2.63 -3.95
CA VAL A 57 -15.79 -2.91 -5.25
C VAL A 57 -14.50 -3.68 -5.04
N GLU A 58 -14.33 -4.79 -5.76
CA GLU A 58 -13.12 -5.60 -5.67
C GLU A 58 -11.88 -4.86 -6.18
N TYR A 59 -10.75 -5.09 -5.52
CA TYR A 59 -9.43 -4.65 -5.97
C TYR A 59 -8.38 -5.69 -5.59
N ALA A 60 -7.26 -5.67 -6.30
CA ALA A 60 -6.16 -6.60 -6.08
C ALA A 60 -4.87 -5.85 -5.76
N PHE A 61 -4.04 -6.52 -4.98
CA PHE A 61 -2.67 -6.11 -4.70
C PHE A 61 -1.70 -7.09 -5.35
N LYS A 62 -0.62 -6.57 -5.94
CA LYS A 62 0.42 -7.35 -6.58
C LYS A 62 1.79 -6.92 -6.07
N VAL A 63 2.63 -7.91 -5.75
CA VAL A 63 4.05 -7.71 -5.43
C VAL A 63 4.88 -8.22 -6.59
N LEU A 64 5.93 -7.47 -6.94
CA LEU A 64 7.00 -7.91 -7.82
C LEU A 64 8.31 -7.76 -7.05
N LEU A 65 9.09 -8.84 -6.98
CA LEU A 65 10.46 -8.84 -6.49
C LEU A 65 11.34 -8.96 -7.73
N VAL A 66 12.31 -8.05 -7.86
CA VAL A 66 13.24 -7.99 -9.00
C VAL A 66 14.64 -8.35 -8.50
#